data_AF-A0A8S3J3V3-F1
#
_entry.id   AF-A0A8S3J3V3-F1
#
_cell.length_a   1.000
_cell.length_b   1.000
_cell.length_c   1.000
_cell.angle_alpha   90.00
_cell.angle_beta   90.00
_cell.angle_gamma   90.00
#
_symmetry.space_group_name_H-M   'P 1'
#
loop_
_entity.id
_entity.type
_entity.pdbx_description
1 polymer ?
#
loop_
_entity_poly.entity_id
_entity_poly.type
_entity_poly.pdbx_seq_one_letter_code
_entity_poly.pdbx_strand_id
1 'polypeptide(L)'
;MIFACTGKNLATFINNSKQLVKSFDYTFLEPWLKTGLLTSNNAKWRTRRRLITPAFHDTQLLHNFMLIFNEQSCIFARRLGECIRTGEKGKAFDMFPYISSCTLDIIAETAMGEHVDAQSSEGKNAFVTATGR
;
A
#
# COMPACT_ATOMS: atom_id res chain seq x y z
N MET A 1 -13.50 19.75 -15.79
CA MET A 1 -13.20 18.34 -15.46
C MET A 1 -13.95 17.47 -16.46
N ILE A 2 -13.26 16.61 -17.21
CA ILE A 2 -13.87 15.72 -18.21
C ILE A 2 -13.94 14.31 -17.61
N PHE A 3 -15.12 13.72 -17.58
CA PHE A 3 -15.32 12.35 -17.10
C PHE A 3 -15.36 11.38 -18.30
N ALA A 4 -14.34 10.52 -18.41
CA ALA A 4 -14.31 9.47 -19.42
C ALA A 4 -15.06 8.22 -18.90
N CYS A 5 -16.38 8.19 -19.07
CA CYS A 5 -17.23 7.12 -18.53
C CYS A 5 -17.29 5.85 -19.40
N THR A 6 -16.58 5.81 -20.53
CA THR A 6 -16.58 4.67 -21.46
C THR A 6 -15.17 4.09 -21.59
N GLY A 7 -15.06 2.76 -21.50
CA GLY A 7 -13.77 2.05 -21.54
C GLY A 7 -12.89 2.39 -22.76
N LYS A 8 -13.50 2.58 -23.94
CA LYS A 8 -12.78 2.97 -25.18
C LYS A 8 -12.08 4.34 -25.06
N ASN A 9 -12.78 5.32 -24.48
CA ASN A 9 -12.23 6.65 -24.27
C ASN A 9 -11.12 6.60 -23.22
N LEU A 10 -11.36 5.91 -22.10
CA LEU A 10 -10.38 5.77 -21.02
C LEU A 10 -9.09 5.07 -21.48
N ALA A 11 -9.21 3.99 -22.26
CA ALA A 11 -8.06 3.26 -22.80
C ALA A 11 -7.16 4.13 -23.68
N THR A 12 -7.77 5.04 -24.47
CA THR A 12 -7.01 5.97 -25.32
C THR A 12 -6.13 6.92 -24.49
N PHE A 13 -6.61 7.36 -23.33
CA PHE A 13 -5.84 8.20 -22.41
C PHE A 13 -4.80 7.41 -21.62
N ILE A 14 -5.18 6.26 -21.03
CA ILE A 14 -4.28 5.46 -20.17
C ILE A 14 -3.12 4.84 -20.98
N ASN A 15 -3.39 4.37 -22.20
CA ASN A 15 -2.37 3.72 -23.04
C ASN A 15 -1.44 4.73 -23.74
N ASN A 16 -1.73 6.03 -23.65
CA ASN A 16 -0.89 7.06 -24.24
C ASN A 16 0.41 7.23 -23.43
N SER A 17 1.45 6.51 -23.85
CA SER A 17 2.77 6.56 -23.22
C SER A 17 3.52 7.89 -23.43
N LYS A 18 3.05 8.77 -24.32
CA LYS A 18 3.69 10.05 -24.64
C LYS A 18 3.26 11.18 -23.70
N GLN A 19 2.04 11.13 -23.16
CA GLN A 19 1.49 12.17 -22.31
C GLN A 19 1.28 11.64 -20.88
N LEU A 20 2.37 11.54 -20.13
CA LEU A 20 2.38 11.05 -18.75
C LEU A 20 2.31 12.23 -17.78
N VAL A 21 1.25 13.02 -17.90
CA VAL A 21 0.96 14.15 -17.02
C VAL A 21 -0.11 13.73 -16.03
N LYS A 22 0.16 13.90 -14.74
CA LYS A 22 -0.77 13.60 -13.66
C LYS A 22 -1.86 14.66 -13.57
N SER A 23 -3.07 14.21 -13.22
CA SER A 23 -4.21 15.10 -12.96
C SER A 23 -3.93 16.03 -11.79
N PHE A 24 -4.66 17.15 -11.73
CA PHE A 24 -4.57 18.12 -10.64
C PHE A 24 -4.75 17.50 -9.25
N ASP A 25 -5.51 16.42 -9.13
CA ASP A 25 -5.74 15.72 -7.86
C ASP A 25 -4.45 15.17 -7.23
N TYR A 26 -3.38 14.96 -8.02
CA TYR A 26 -2.09 14.53 -7.49
C TYR A 26 -1.35 15.66 -6.74
N THR A 27 -1.76 16.93 -6.91
CA THR A 27 -1.19 18.09 -6.20
C THR A 27 -1.39 17.96 -4.69
N PHE A 28 -2.47 17.30 -4.25
CA PHE A 28 -2.71 17.04 -2.82
C PHE A 28 -1.65 16.12 -2.20
N LEU A 29 -0.98 15.29 -3.00
CA LEU A 29 0.08 14.39 -2.55
C LEU A 29 1.48 15.01 -2.66
N GLU A 30 1.64 16.14 -3.36
CA GLU A 30 2.94 16.78 -3.55
C GLU A 30 3.60 17.29 -2.24
N PRO A 31 2.88 17.83 -1.23
CA PRO A 31 3.51 18.21 0.03
C PRO A 31 4.20 17.03 0.74
N TRP A 32 3.63 15.83 0.62
CA TRP A 32 4.15 14.61 1.24
C TRP A 32 5.18 13.89 0.37
N LEU A 33 4.84 13.59 -0.89
CA LEU A 33 5.66 12.78 -1.79
C LEU A 33 6.58 13.59 -2.69
N LYS A 34 6.50 14.93 -2.64
CA LYS A 34 7.22 15.85 -3.54
C LYS A 34 7.06 15.42 -4.99
N THR A 35 8.15 15.37 -5.76
CA THR A 35 8.17 14.85 -7.14
C THR A 35 8.49 13.35 -7.17
N GLY A 36 7.84 12.57 -6.31
CA GLY A 36 7.90 11.11 -6.15
C GLY A 36 7.45 10.31 -7.39
N LEU A 37 7.44 8.97 -7.30
CA LEU A 37 6.97 8.12 -8.41
C LEU A 37 5.50 8.39 -8.78
N LEU A 38 4.64 8.68 -7.79
CA LEU A 38 3.21 8.91 -8.03
C LEU A 38 2.89 10.29 -8.61
N THR A 39 3.67 11.31 -8.24
CA THR A 39 3.42 12.72 -8.57
C THR A 39 4.31 13.25 -9.69
N SER A 40 5.41 12.56 -10.01
CA SER A 40 6.28 12.97 -11.11
C SER A 40 5.66 12.73 -12.49
N ASN A 41 6.03 13.58 -13.44
CA ASN A 41 5.59 13.55 -14.82
C ASN A 41 6.71 13.13 -15.79
N ASN A 42 6.31 12.61 -16.95
CA ASN A 42 7.16 12.42 -18.13
C ASN A 42 8.50 11.69 -17.84
N ALA A 43 9.63 12.33 -18.14
CA ALA A 43 10.96 11.73 -18.04
C ALA A 43 11.32 11.32 -16.60
N LYS A 44 11.00 12.17 -15.61
CA LYS A 44 11.26 11.86 -14.18
C LYS A 44 10.53 10.60 -13.75
N TRP A 45 9.27 10.46 -14.15
CA TRP A 45 8.48 9.26 -13.89
C TRP A 45 9.07 8.02 -14.54
N ARG A 46 9.44 8.13 -15.84
CA ARG A 46 10.00 7.00 -16.61
C ARG A 46 11.28 6.47 -15.97
N THR A 47 12.20 7.36 -15.59
CA THR A 47 13.46 6.98 -14.94
C THR A 47 13.20 6.27 -13.62
N ARG A 48 12.35 6.83 -12.75
CA ARG A 48 12.04 6.22 -11.44
C ARG A 48 11.31 4.89 -11.57
N ARG A 49 10.37 4.78 -12.51
CA ARG A 49 9.66 3.53 -12.77
C ARG A 49 10.61 2.46 -13.28
N ARG A 50 11.52 2.79 -14.20
CA ARG A 50 12.54 1.86 -14.68
C ARG A 50 13.41 1.30 -13.56
N LEU A 51 13.72 2.10 -12.55
CA LEU A 51 14.52 1.66 -11.39
C LEU A 51 13.74 0.72 -10.47
N ILE A 52 12.43 0.95 -10.29
CA ILE A 52 11.60 0.22 -9.31
C ILE A 52 10.99 -1.05 -9.90
N THR A 53 10.63 -1.07 -11.19
CA THR A 53 9.97 -2.21 -11.85
C THR A 53 10.67 -3.57 -11.66
N PRO A 54 12.02 -3.68 -11.68
CA PRO A 54 12.68 -4.96 -11.46
C PRO A 54 12.28 -5.64 -10.15
N ALA A 55 12.05 -4.87 -9.08
CA ALA A 55 11.64 -5.41 -7.78
C ALA A 55 10.25 -6.08 -7.79
N PHE A 56 9.43 -5.80 -8.82
CA PHE A 56 8.09 -6.36 -8.98
C PHE A 56 7.98 -7.33 -10.17
N HIS A 57 9.06 -7.52 -10.94
CA HIS A 57 9.11 -8.47 -12.05
C HIS A 57 9.93 -9.70 -11.71
N ASP A 58 10.92 -9.56 -10.82
CA ASP A 58 11.74 -10.66 -10.36
C ASP A 58 10.93 -11.61 -9.46
N THR A 59 10.68 -12.81 -9.98
CA THR A 59 9.94 -13.86 -9.28
C THR A 59 10.66 -14.35 -8.02
N GLN A 60 11.99 -14.29 -7.96
CA GLN A 60 12.74 -14.69 -6.78
C GLN A 60 12.52 -13.72 -5.63
N LEU A 61 12.51 -12.41 -5.91
CA LEU A 61 12.23 -11.40 -4.90
C LEU A 61 10.77 -11.46 -4.43
N LEU A 62 9.81 -11.67 -5.35
CA LEU A 62 8.42 -11.86 -4.99
C LEU A 62 8.19 -13.11 -4.13
N HIS A 63 8.96 -14.18 -4.36
CA HIS A 63 8.91 -15.38 -3.52
C HIS A 63 9.34 -15.07 -2.08
N ASN A 64 10.35 -14.20 -1.89
CA ASN A 64 10.74 -13.76 -0.54
C ASN A 64 9.63 -12.95 0.13
N PHE A 65 8.88 -12.12 -0.61
CA PHE A 65 7.73 -11.40 -0.08
C PHE A 65 6.60 -12.33 0.36
N MET A 66 6.41 -13.48 -0.29
CA MET A 66 5.40 -14.46 0.11
C MET A 66 5.65 -15.03 1.52
N LEU A 67 6.91 -15.16 1.93
CA LEU A 67 7.25 -15.60 3.29
C LEU A 67 6.75 -14.58 4.32
N ILE A 68 7.03 -13.30 4.07
CA ILE A 68 6.57 -12.18 4.91
C ILE A 68 5.04 -12.10 4.93
N PHE A 69 4.40 -12.23 3.76
CA PHE A 69 2.93 -12.22 3.68
C PHE A 69 2.32 -13.34 4.52
N ASN A 70 2.89 -14.54 4.47
CA ASN A 70 2.41 -15.68 5.23
C ASN A 70 2.59 -15.46 6.74
N GLU A 71 3.76 -15.00 7.17
CA GLU A 71 4.04 -14.69 8.58
C GLU A 71 3.08 -13.63 9.14
N GLN A 72 2.95 -12.49 8.46
CA GLN A 72 2.06 -11.41 8.87
C GLN A 72 0.58 -11.83 8.82
N SER A 73 0.20 -12.71 7.88
CA SER A 73 -1.15 -13.29 7.79
C SER A 73 -1.45 -14.25 8.94
N CYS A 74 -0.48 -15.05 9.39
CA CYS A 74 -0.62 -15.90 10.56
C CYS A 74 -0.85 -15.07 11.83
N ILE A 75 -0.11 -13.96 12.00
CA ILE A 75 -0.31 -13.02 13.12
C ILE A 75 -1.72 -12.42 13.05
N PHE A 76 -2.13 -11.93 11.88
CA PHE A 76 -3.48 -11.40 11.66
C PHE A 76 -4.57 -12.42 12.01
N ALA A 77 -4.46 -13.66 11.54
CA ALA A 77 -5.41 -14.72 11.81
C ALA A 77 -5.51 -15.05 13.30
N ARG A 78 -4.38 -15.06 14.02
CA ARG A 78 -4.34 -15.25 15.47
C ARG A 78 -5.09 -14.13 16.20
N ARG A 79 -4.81 -12.87 15.86
CA ARG A 79 -5.49 -11.70 16.47
C ARG A 79 -6.99 -11.70 16.19
N LEU A 80 -7.37 -12.07 14.97
CA LEU A 80 -8.77 -12.21 14.58
C LEU A 80 -9.47 -13.31 15.40
N GLY A 81 -8.82 -14.47 15.55
CA GLY A 81 -9.31 -15.57 16.38
C GLY A 81 -9.47 -15.18 17.85
N GLU A 82 -8.52 -14.42 18.40
CA GLU A 82 -8.62 -13.87 19.76
C GLU A 82 -9.80 -12.90 19.89
N CYS A 83 -9.95 -11.96 18.96
CA CYS A 83 -11.07 -11.01 18.96
C CYS A 83 -12.42 -11.73 18.89
N ILE A 84 -12.55 -12.79 18.09
CA ILE A 84 -13.78 -13.59 18.01
C ILE A 84 -14.03 -14.34 19.32
N ARG A 85 -12.99 -14.84 19.98
CA ARG A 85 -13.10 -15.58 21.25
C ARG A 85 -13.46 -14.67 22.42
N THR A 86 -12.91 -13.46 22.48
CA THR A 86 -13.16 -12.48 23.57
C THR A 86 -14.35 -11.56 23.30
N GLY A 87 -14.80 -11.50 22.05
CA GLY A 87 -15.90 -10.64 21.63
C GLY A 87 -17.28 -11.15 22.08
N GLU A 88 -18.26 -10.24 22.07
CA GLU A 88 -19.66 -10.56 22.30
C GLU A 88 -20.21 -11.43 21.16
N LYS A 89 -20.74 -12.62 21.49
CA LYS A 89 -21.34 -13.51 20.51
C LYS A 89 -22.49 -12.82 19.77
N GLY A 90 -22.46 -12.85 18.45
CA GLY A 90 -23.52 -12.30 17.59
C GLY A 90 -23.38 -10.82 17.25
N LYS A 91 -22.31 -10.15 17.68
CA LYS A 91 -22.04 -8.75 17.35
C LYS A 91 -21.01 -8.63 16.24
N ALA A 92 -21.31 -7.78 15.26
CA ALA A 92 -20.34 -7.41 14.24
C ALA A 92 -19.23 -6.54 14.86
N PHE A 93 -18.01 -6.67 14.34
CA PHE A 93 -16.89 -5.81 14.69
C PHE A 93 -16.24 -5.26 13.41
N ASP A 94 -15.53 -4.14 13.56
CA ASP A 94 -14.79 -3.54 12.45
C ASP A 94 -13.46 -4.25 12.21
N MET A 95 -13.29 -4.81 11.02
CA MET A 95 -12.07 -5.50 10.60
C MET A 95 -11.02 -4.56 9.99
N PHE A 96 -11.42 -3.35 9.58
CA PHE A 96 -10.57 -2.40 8.88
C PHE A 96 -9.27 -2.06 9.64
N PRO A 97 -9.28 -1.84 10.97
CA PRO A 97 -8.06 -1.58 11.72
C PRO A 97 -7.07 -2.74 11.66
N TYR A 98 -7.57 -3.98 11.76
CA TYR A 98 -6.75 -5.19 11.72
C TYR A 98 -6.10 -5.43 10.36
N ILE A 99 -6.88 -5.27 9.28
CA ILE A 99 -6.36 -5.38 7.91
C ILE A 99 -5.31 -4.31 7.69
N SER A 100 -5.60 -3.08 8.10
CA SER A 100 -4.69 -1.96 7.89
C SER A 100 -3.37 -2.12 8.65
N SER A 101 -3.39 -2.61 9.91
CA SER A 101 -2.16 -2.94 10.64
C SER A 101 -1.36 -4.05 9.96
N CYS A 102 -2.03 -5.13 9.52
CA CYS A 102 -1.37 -6.21 8.78
C CYS A 102 -0.74 -5.72 7.48
N THR A 103 -1.46 -4.92 6.68
CA THR A 103 -0.91 -4.36 5.44
C THR A 103 0.27 -3.42 5.69
N LEU A 104 0.30 -2.72 6.84
CA LEU A 104 1.39 -1.84 7.21
C LEU A 104 2.66 -2.63 7.54
N ASP A 105 2.54 -3.71 8.33
CA ASP A 105 3.67 -4.58 8.64
C ASP A 105 4.21 -5.25 7.36
N ILE A 106 3.31 -5.74 6.51
CA ILE A 106 3.69 -6.32 5.22
C ILE A 106 4.50 -5.34 4.36
N ILE A 107 4.03 -4.10 4.17
CA ILE A 107 4.74 -3.15 3.32
C ILE A 107 6.02 -2.63 3.97
N ALA A 108 6.05 -2.47 5.30
CA ALA A 108 7.24 -2.05 6.01
C ALA A 108 8.35 -3.09 5.91
N GLU A 109 8.02 -4.36 6.08
CA GLU A 109 8.99 -5.43 6.05
C GLU A 109 9.45 -5.73 4.61
N THR A 110 8.53 -5.76 3.64
CA THR A 110 8.88 -6.04 2.23
C THR A 110 9.60 -4.90 1.53
N ALA A 111 9.17 -3.64 1.74
CA ALA A 111 9.72 -2.50 1.00
C ALA A 111 10.80 -1.73 1.77
N MET A 112 10.73 -1.71 3.11
CA MET A 112 11.69 -0.97 3.94
C MET A 112 12.67 -1.91 4.66
N GLY A 113 12.38 -3.21 4.75
CA GLY A 113 13.21 -4.16 5.51
C GLY A 113 13.10 -3.99 7.01
N GLU A 114 12.05 -3.31 7.50
CA GLU A 114 11.87 -2.93 8.89
C GLU A 114 10.64 -3.62 9.49
N HIS A 115 10.79 -4.15 10.70
CA HIS A 115 9.69 -4.75 11.46
C HIS A 115 9.03 -3.68 12.32
N VAL A 116 7.81 -3.27 11.94
CA VAL A 116 7.09 -2.15 12.58
C VAL A 116 6.16 -2.61 13.69
N ASP A 117 5.88 -3.92 13.80
CA ASP A 117 5.01 -4.49 14.83
C ASP A 117 3.67 -3.75 14.98
N ALA A 118 3.11 -3.23 13.89
CA ALA A 118 1.85 -2.48 13.88
C ALA A 118 0.65 -3.36 14.27
N GLN A 119 0.81 -4.69 14.19
CA GLN A 119 -0.13 -5.65 14.71
C GLN A 119 0.02 -5.94 16.21
N SER A 120 1.05 -5.45 16.91
CA SER A 120 1.15 -5.60 18.36
C SER A 120 0.22 -4.63 19.09
N SER A 121 -0.27 -5.01 20.27
CA SER A 121 -1.10 -4.15 21.14
C SER A 121 -0.32 -2.97 21.76
N GLU A 122 1.00 -2.97 21.62
CA GLU A 122 1.87 -1.89 22.08
C GLU A 122 2.17 -0.93 20.92
N GLY A 123 1.20 -0.09 20.56
CA GLY A 123 1.33 0.95 19.53
C GLY A 123 2.29 2.08 19.91
N LYS A 124 3.58 1.76 20.16
CA LYS A 124 4.64 2.70 20.51
C LYS A 124 5.62 2.96 19.37
N ASN A 125 5.34 2.51 18.16
CA ASN A 125 6.19 2.82 17.01
C ASN A 125 5.76 4.13 16.35
N ALA A 126 6.72 5.04 16.19
CA ALA A 126 6.51 6.39 15.67
C ALA A 126 5.80 6.41 14.30
N PHE A 127 5.91 5.33 13.52
CA PHE A 127 5.21 5.15 12.25
C PHE A 127 3.69 5.01 12.41
N VAL A 128 3.22 4.27 13.40
CA VAL A 128 1.77 4.10 13.66
C VAL A 128 1.18 5.42 14.19
N THR A 129 1.93 6.12 15.04
CA THR A 129 1.54 7.46 15.55
C THR A 129 1.55 8.52 14.45
N ALA A 130 2.51 8.49 13.52
CA ALA A 130 2.58 9.41 12.39
C ALA A 130 1.42 9.23 11.39
N THR A 131 0.87 8.01 11.30
CA THR A 131 -0.33 7.73 10.50
C THR A 131 -1.64 8.19 11.12
N GLY A 132 -1.61 8.85 12.29
CA GLY A 132 -2.75 9.55 12.87
C GLY A 132 -3.88 8.65 13.39
N ARG A 133 -3.52 7.47 13.93
CA ARG A 133 -4.44 6.64 14.71
C ARG A 133 -4.24 6.87 16.21
#